data_AF-A0A2S7WGZ9-F1
#
_entry.id   AF-A0A2S7WGZ9-F1
#
_cell.length_a   1.000
_cell.length_b   1.000
_cell.length_c   1.000
_cell.angle_alpha   90.00
_cell.angle_beta   90.00
_cell.angle_gamma   90.00
#
_symmetry.space_group_name_H-M   'P 1'
#
loop_
_entity.id
_entity.type
_entity.pdbx_description
1 polymer ?
#
loop_
_entity_poly.entity_id
_entity_poly.type
_entity_poly.pdbx_seq_one_letter_code
_entity_poly.pdbx_strand_id
1 'polypeptide(L)' 'MKKNLLFISILIFSTAIFSQKVTLTGFVKDSLQNPLPYANVIAKPKDVSKNLQFAITDNEGYYKLLLAQGDTIV' A
#
# COMPACT_ATOMS: atom_id res chain seq x y z
N MET A 1 -8.66 40.90 -10.20
CA MET A 1 -8.03 40.00 -11.20
C MET A 1 -6.85 39.19 -10.64
N LYS A 2 -5.82 39.79 -10.03
CA LYS A 2 -4.64 39.04 -9.51
C LYS A 2 -4.98 37.97 -8.45
N LYS A 3 -5.95 38.24 -7.56
CA LYS A 3 -6.37 37.30 -6.50
C LYS A 3 -7.10 36.07 -7.05
N ASN A 4 -7.92 36.24 -8.10
CA ASN A 4 -8.58 35.15 -8.80
C ASN A 4 -7.57 34.28 -9.57
N LEU A 5 -6.54 34.89 -10.15
CA LEU A 5 -5.46 34.18 -10.83
C LEU A 5 -4.62 33.32 -9.87
N LEU A 6 -4.32 33.86 -8.67
CA LEU A 6 -3.68 33.10 -7.60
C LEU A 6 -4.52 31.88 -7.19
N PHE A 7 -5.83 32.06 -7.05
CA PHE A 7 -6.75 31.00 -6.67
C PHE A 7 -6.80 29.88 -7.73
N ILE A 8 -6.85 30.25 -9.01
CA ILE A 8 -6.79 29.30 -10.13
C ILE A 8 -5.46 28.54 -10.15
N SER A 9 -4.34 29.24 -9.91
CA SER A 9 -3.01 28.62 -9.84
C SER A 9 -2.93 27.56 -8.72
N ILE A 10 -3.46 27.87 -7.54
CA ILE A 10 -3.52 26.93 -6.41
C ILE A 10 -4.40 25.72 -6.73
N LEU A 11 -5.53 25.93 -7.43
CA LEU A 11 -6.44 24.86 -7.82
C LEU A 11 -5.82 23.91 -8.86
N ILE A 12 -5.00 24.44 -9.77
CA ILE A 12 -4.27 23.63 -10.76
C ILE A 12 -3.10 22.89 -10.09
N PHE A 13 -2.43 23.52 -9.12
CA PHE A 13 -1.31 22.88 -8.42
C PHE A 13 -1.78 21.75 -7.50
N SER A 14 -2.99 21.83 -6.93
CA SER A 14 -3.51 20.79 -6.05
C SER A 14 -3.78 19.47 -6.78
N THR A 15 -4.07 19.50 -8.08
CA THR A 15 -4.26 18.28 -8.88
C THR A 15 -2.95 17.63 -9.32
N ALA A 16 -1.81 18.31 -9.18
CA ALA A 16 -0.49 17.78 -9.53
C ALA A 16 0.18 16.98 -8.40
N ILE A 17 -0.36 17.02 -7.18
CA ILE A 17 0.22 16.34 -6.01
C ILE A 17 -0.29 14.90 -5.96
N PHE A 18 0.48 13.95 -6.50
CA PHE A 18 0.21 12.52 -6.40
C PHE A 18 1.26 11.82 -5.52
N SER A 19 0.82 11.22 -4.41
CA SER A 19 1.66 10.42 -3.49
C SER A 19 0.87 9.21 -2.97
N GLN A 20 0.20 8.51 -3.88
CA GLN A 20 -0.62 7.35 -3.54
C GLN A 20 0.29 6.13 -3.38
N LYS A 21 0.23 5.48 -2.21
CA LYS A 21 0.91 4.21 -1.97
C LYS A 21 0.00 3.08 -2.41
N VAL A 22 0.55 2.09 -3.13
CA VAL A 22 -0.19 0.86 -3.43
C VAL A 22 -0.15 -0.01 -2.17
N THR A 23 -1.31 -0.39 -1.66
CA THR A 23 -1.43 -1.24 -0.46
C THR A 23 -2.21 -2.50 -0.81
N LEU A 24 -1.65 -3.66 -0.46
CA LEU A 24 -2.37 -4.93 -0.43
C LEU A 24 -2.74 -5.24 1.02
N THR A 25 -4.01 -5.48 1.27
CA THR A 25 -4.54 -5.74 2.62
C THR A 25 -5.38 -6.99 2.62
N GLY A 26 -5.40 -7.69 3.75
CA GLY A 26 -6.24 -8.88 3.94
C GLY A 26 -6.12 -9.43 5.34
N PHE A 27 -6.69 -10.61 5.54
CA PHE A 27 -6.65 -11.34 6.79
C PHE A 27 -6.02 -12.72 6.57
N VAL A 28 -5.14 -13.14 7.47
CA VAL A 28 -4.62 -14.51 7.54
C VAL A 28 -5.43 -15.27 8.57
N LYS A 29 -6.00 -16.40 8.16
CA LYS A 29 -6.83 -17.26 9.00
C LYS A 29 -6.42 -18.71 8.84
N ASP A 30 -6.67 -19.52 9.86
CA ASP A 30 -6.52 -20.97 9.79
C ASP A 30 -7.69 -21.63 9.01
N SER A 31 -7.66 -22.95 8.86
CA SER A 31 -8.73 -23.71 8.18
C SER A 31 -10.09 -23.65 8.88
N LEU A 32 -10.11 -23.28 10.17
CA LEU A 32 -11.31 -23.12 10.98
C LEU A 32 -11.80 -21.67 11.02
N GLN A 33 -11.21 -20.79 10.21
CA GLN A 33 -11.50 -19.35 10.12
C GLN A 33 -11.10 -18.53 11.35
N ASN A 34 -10.26 -19.06 12.24
CA ASN A 34 -9.71 -18.29 13.34
C ASN A 34 -8.60 -17.35 12.81
N PRO A 35 -8.55 -16.09 13.27
CA PRO A 35 -7.43 -15.19 13.01
C PRO A 35 -6.08 -15.80 13.37
N LEU A 36 -5.08 -15.60 12.51
CA LEU A 36 -3.70 -15.99 12.80
C LEU A 36 -2.85 -14.74 13.10
N PRO A 37 -2.62 -14.41 14.38
CA PRO A 37 -1.84 -13.25 14.78
C PRO A 37 -0.34 -13.49 14.63
N TYR A 38 0.42 -12.40 14.42
CA TYR A 38 1.87 -12.41 14.30
C TYR A 38 2.43 -13.29 13.17
N ALA A 39 1.62 -13.55 12.15
CA ALA A 39 2.02 -14.28 10.95
C ALA A 39 2.81 -13.37 10.00
N ASN A 40 3.89 -13.89 9.43
CA ASN A 40 4.68 -13.19 8.42
C ASN A 40 4.02 -13.34 7.04
N VAL A 41 3.62 -12.22 6.46
CA VAL A 41 3.15 -12.13 5.07
C VAL A 41 4.30 -11.55 4.25
N ILE A 42 4.83 -12.34 3.31
CA ILE A 42 5.96 -11.95 2.45
C ILE A 42 5.47 -11.85 1.01
N ALA A 43 5.70 -10.71 0.38
CA ALA A 43 5.52 -10.51 -1.04
C ALA A 43 6.89 -10.52 -1.73
N LYS A 44 7.15 -11.55 -2.51
CA LYS A 44 8.40 -11.67 -3.26
C LYS A 44 8.23 -11.01 -4.63
N PRO A 45 9.01 -9.96 -4.98
CA PRO A 45 8.95 -9.42 -6.31
C PRO A 45 9.45 -10.46 -7.33
N LYS A 46 8.80 -10.49 -8.50
CA LYS A 46 9.24 -11.33 -9.62
C LYS A 46 10.60 -10.88 -10.18
N ASP A 47 10.86 -9.58 -10.11
CA ASP A 47 12.17 -9.00 -10.38
C ASP A 47 13.08 -9.20 -9.16
N VAL A 48 14.12 -10.03 -9.33
CA VAL A 48 15.05 -10.42 -8.27
C VAL A 48 15.97 -9.29 -7.80
N SER A 49 16.04 -8.18 -8.54
CA SER A 49 16.81 -6.99 -8.12
C SER A 49 16.05 -6.13 -7.10
N LYS A 50 14.74 -6.35 -6.95
CA LYS A 50 13.90 -5.60 -6.01
C LYS A 50 13.88 -6.26 -4.64
N ASN A 51 13.70 -5.44 -3.62
CA ASN A 51 13.63 -5.91 -2.24
C ASN A 51 12.33 -6.65 -1.95
N LEU A 52 12.41 -7.66 -1.07
CA LEU A 52 11.25 -8.31 -0.48
C LEU A 52 10.43 -7.28 0.31
N GLN A 53 9.10 -7.38 0.21
CA GLN A 53 8.20 -6.62 1.05
C GLN A 53 7.51 -7.56 2.03
N PHE A 54 7.32 -7.12 3.26
CA PHE A 54 6.74 -7.96 4.30
C PHE A 54 5.84 -7.15 5.23
N ALA A 55 4.88 -7.86 5.84
CA ALA A 55 4.04 -7.36 6.91
C ALA A 55 3.86 -8.46 7.95
N ILE A 56 3.57 -8.08 9.19
CA ILE A 56 3.23 -8.98 10.28
C ILE A 56 1.76 -8.74 10.62
N THR A 57 0.97 -9.80 10.75
CA THR A 57 -0.45 -9.66 11.10
C THR A 57 -0.64 -9.19 12.53
N ASP A 58 -1.69 -8.41 12.76
CA ASP A 58 -2.12 -8.01 14.10
C ASP A 58 -2.92 -9.12 14.82
N ASN A 59 -3.48 -8.80 15.98
CA ASN A 59 -4.28 -9.71 16.79
C ASN A 59 -5.53 -10.27 16.07
N GLU A 60 -6.03 -9.58 15.04
CA GLU A 60 -7.17 -10.01 14.23
C GLU A 60 -6.72 -10.72 12.94
N GLY A 61 -5.42 -10.99 12.79
CA GLY A 61 -4.86 -11.60 11.59
C GLY A 61 -4.81 -10.62 10.41
N TYR A 62 -5.08 -9.34 10.61
CA TYR A 62 -5.06 -8.33 9.55
C TYR A 62 -3.63 -7.96 9.18
N TYR A 63 -3.34 -7.85 7.88
CA TYR A 63 -2.09 -7.32 7.37
C TYR A 63 -2.32 -6.15 6.40
N LYS A 64 -1.32 -5.26 6.34
CA LYS A 64 -1.21 -4.19 5.37
C LYS A 64 0.18 -4.17 4.78
N LEU A 65 0.30 -4.63 3.54
CA LEU A 65 1.56 -4.73 2.82
C LEU A 65 1.65 -3.55 1.84
N LEU A 66 2.72 -2.77 1.95
CA LEU A 66 3.03 -1.70 1.00
C LEU A 66 3.65 -2.32 -0.24
N LEU A 67 3.24 -1.87 -1.42
CA LEU A 67 3.75 -2.34 -2.71
C LEU A 67 4.30 -1.17 -3.52
N ALA A 68 5.32 -1.45 -4.33
CA ALA A 68 5.76 -0.51 -5.35
C ALA A 68 4.83 -0.63 -6.56
N GLN A 69 4.48 0.52 -7.14
CA GLN A 69 3.56 0.56 -8.28
C GLN A 69 4.17 -0.14 -9.49
N GLY A 70 3.40 -1.00 -10.15
CA GLY A 70 3.83 -1.75 -11.33
C GLY A 70 4.62 -3.03 -11.02
N ASP A 71 4.86 -3.35 -9.76
CA ASP A 71 5.50 -4.62 -9.38
C ASP A 71 4.52 -5.79 -9.50
N THR A 72 5.05 -6.91 -10.00
CA THR A 72 4.37 -8.21 -9.92
C THR A 72 5.05 -9.03 -8.82
N ILE A 73 4.25 -9.58 -7.92
CA ILE A 73 4.70 -10.40 -6.81
C ILE A 73 4.26 -11.86 -6.99
N VAL A 74 4.99 -12.78 -6.37
CA VAL A 74 4.72 -14.22 -6.35
C VAL A 74 4.55 -14.68 -4.91
#